data_AF-A0A3L6GDU7-F1
#
_entry.id   AF-A0A3L6GDU7-F1
#
_cell.length_a   1.000
_cell.length_b   1.000
_cell.length_c   1.000
_cell.angle_alpha   90.00
_cell.angle_beta   90.00
_cell.angle_gamma   90.00
#
_symmetry.space_group_name_H-M   'P 1'
#
loop_
_entity.id
_entity.type
_entity.pdbx_description
1 polymer ?
#
loop_
_entity_poly.entity_id
_entity_poly.type
_entity_poly.pdbx_seq_one_letter_code
_entity_poly.pdbx_strand_id
1 'polypeptide(L)'
;MPRLMKTSTKTPATLAVAASFLLLLATAAGGASTPAPFDYAGAFDKCLQFFEAQRSGKLPADRRVHWRGDSALTDGFSQGVDLVGGYYDSGDHVKFGFPMAYAVTMLAWGVLEFEKEMVAANNHQRALDAIRWGTNYFLKAHTEPNSLWVQVGDGDSDHLCWERAEDMSTPRTAFKINMTHPGSEVAGETAAALAAASKAFRPYDSMYADLLLLHAKQLFTFADTFRGRYDDSLQSTKKFYPSGSGYQDELLWAAAWLHEATGDEEYLQYVSRNAEEFGGIGWSVLEFSWDNKYAGLQVLLSKALLAGGGGEHADTLRQYQAKAEFFLCACLQKNGGHNMKLTPGGLLHADEWNNMQYVSSATFLLAVYADYLAASRGALRCPDGEVAPGEMVRFARSQADYVLGKNPRGMSYMVGYGSYFPTHVHHRGASIPSVHAMDSRVGCMDGFDRYYNSKGADPNVLHGAVVGGPDAADGFVDDRCNYQQAEPTLAGNAPICGVFARLASEPADASDNRPAPSSHSPPSKGSPLEFVHTVSNSWTTNGVEYYRHVVTAKNTCGHPITYLKLHVMGLSGPIYGLSAAKEKDTYELPTWLTSLAAGEQFTIVYIQGGPAAKFSVASYKTA
;
A
#
# COMPACT_ATOMS: atom_id res chain seq x y z
N MET A 1 -40.87 12.29 77.21
CA MET A 1 -42.25 11.84 76.92
C MET A 1 -43.20 13.01 77.11
N PRO A 2 -44.39 13.07 76.49
CA PRO A 2 -44.74 12.54 75.15
C PRO A 2 -45.70 13.45 74.30
N ARG A 3 -45.72 13.21 72.98
CA ARG A 3 -46.91 13.09 72.06
C ARG A 3 -48.03 14.18 71.89
N LEU A 4 -48.30 14.45 70.59
CA LEU A 4 -49.63 14.50 69.87
C LEU A 4 -50.58 15.72 70.12
N MET A 5 -51.67 16.02 69.36
CA MET A 5 -52.38 15.53 68.12
C MET A 5 -53.22 16.71 67.52
N LYS A 6 -53.76 16.80 66.28
CA LYS A 6 -53.65 16.02 65.01
C LYS A 6 -53.81 16.91 63.72
N THR A 7 -54.72 16.60 62.76
CA THR A 7 -54.68 17.05 61.33
C THR A 7 -56.01 16.98 60.53
N SER A 8 -56.22 17.88 59.55
CA SER A 8 -57.09 17.69 58.33
C SER A 8 -56.52 18.53 57.15
N THR A 9 -55.94 17.97 56.07
CA THR A 9 -56.49 17.28 54.86
C THR A 9 -57.36 18.17 53.95
N LYS A 10 -57.27 18.18 52.61
CA LYS A 10 -56.66 17.29 51.57
C LYS A 10 -55.96 18.18 50.49
N THR A 11 -54.82 17.91 49.82
CA THR A 11 -54.25 16.76 49.04
C THR A 11 -54.94 16.47 47.69
N PRO A 12 -54.21 16.02 46.62
CA PRO A 12 -52.81 15.53 46.57
C PRO A 12 -51.88 16.06 45.42
N ALA A 13 -50.56 15.87 45.60
CA ALA A 13 -49.49 15.58 44.60
C ALA A 13 -49.18 16.59 43.44
N THR A 14 -47.92 16.85 43.01
CA THR A 14 -46.59 16.32 43.41
C THR A 14 -45.45 17.34 43.19
N LEU A 15 -44.24 16.98 43.66
CA LEU A 15 -42.94 17.66 43.61
C LEU A 15 -42.46 18.11 42.19
N ALA A 16 -41.44 18.99 42.00
CA ALA A 16 -40.81 20.02 42.85
C ALA A 16 -39.68 20.79 42.09
N VAL A 17 -39.32 21.99 42.58
CA VAL A 17 -37.98 22.65 42.51
C VAL A 17 -37.45 23.21 41.15
N ALA A 18 -36.79 24.37 41.28
CA ALA A 18 -35.83 25.03 40.36
C ALA A 18 -36.32 25.80 39.10
N ALA A 19 -36.14 27.13 39.16
CA ALA A 19 -35.68 28.04 38.11
C ALA A 19 -36.26 27.90 36.68
N SER A 20 -37.36 28.61 36.41
CA SER A 20 -37.89 28.80 35.05
C SER A 20 -37.43 30.14 34.44
N PHE A 21 -36.40 30.09 33.59
CA PHE A 21 -36.18 31.05 32.50
C PHE A 21 -36.00 30.26 31.21
N LEU A 22 -37.01 30.28 30.35
CA LEU A 22 -37.12 29.47 29.12
C LEU A 22 -38.05 30.20 28.13
N LEU A 23 -37.91 29.87 26.84
CA LEU A 23 -38.45 30.58 25.67
C LEU A 23 -37.72 31.92 25.37
N LEU A 24 -37.28 32.21 24.15
CA LEU A 24 -37.17 31.42 22.91
C LEU A 24 -35.79 31.59 22.27
N LEU A 25 -35.28 30.54 21.63
CA LEU A 25 -34.77 30.62 20.26
C LEU A 25 -34.74 29.20 19.65
N ALA A 26 -35.03 29.10 18.35
CA ALA A 26 -35.26 27.82 17.68
C ALA A 26 -34.01 27.27 16.98
N THR A 27 -34.08 25.97 16.71
CA THR A 27 -33.12 25.15 15.96
C THR A 27 -32.53 25.80 14.70
N ALA A 28 -31.20 25.81 14.61
CA ALA A 28 -30.45 25.90 13.36
C ALA A 28 -29.21 24.98 13.45
N ALA A 29 -29.41 23.68 13.23
CA ALA A 29 -28.34 22.68 13.32
C ALA A 29 -27.45 22.70 12.06
N GLY A 30 -26.52 23.65 12.00
CA GLY A 30 -25.46 23.68 10.99
C GLY A 30 -24.40 22.63 11.30
N GLY A 31 -24.48 21.45 10.68
CA GLY A 31 -23.47 20.41 10.82
C GLY A 31 -22.16 20.80 10.13
N ALA A 32 -21.06 20.81 10.88
CA ALA A 32 -19.71 20.93 10.33
C ALA A 32 -19.10 19.53 10.14
N SER A 33 -18.44 19.31 9.01
CA SER A 33 -17.89 18.01 8.64
C SER A 33 -16.65 17.62 9.45
N THR A 34 -16.51 16.34 9.75
CA THR A 34 -15.21 15.72 10.07
C THR A 34 -14.21 15.94 8.92
N PRO A 35 -12.91 15.80 9.15
CA PRO A 35 -11.99 15.49 8.06
C PRO A 35 -12.53 14.29 7.27
N ALA A 36 -12.50 14.36 5.94
CA ALA A 36 -12.94 13.23 5.13
C ALA A 36 -12.03 12.02 5.43
N PRO A 37 -12.58 10.79 5.60
CA PRO A 37 -11.77 9.60 5.64
C PRO A 37 -10.98 9.47 4.33
N PHE A 38 -9.82 8.80 4.36
CA PHE A 38 -9.13 8.46 3.13
C PHE A 38 -10.04 7.60 2.24
N ASP A 39 -10.12 7.97 0.96
CA ASP A 39 -10.79 7.18 -0.07
C ASP A 39 -9.92 5.94 -0.37
N TYR A 40 -10.12 4.87 0.40
CA TYR A 40 -9.41 3.61 0.18
C TYR A 40 -9.90 2.88 -1.08
N ALA A 41 -11.14 3.08 -1.53
CA ALA A 41 -11.64 2.54 -2.80
C ALA A 41 -10.87 3.13 -3.99
N GLY A 42 -10.67 4.45 -4.00
CA GLY A 42 -9.83 5.14 -4.97
C GLY A 42 -8.32 4.95 -4.76
N ALA A 43 -7.87 4.49 -3.60
CA ALA A 43 -6.50 4.00 -3.41
C ALA A 43 -6.32 2.60 -4.03
N PHE A 44 -7.25 1.68 -3.78
CA PHE A 44 -7.29 0.35 -4.37
C PHE A 44 -7.38 0.38 -5.89
N ASP A 45 -8.24 1.22 -6.47
CA ASP A 45 -8.34 1.41 -7.93
C ASP A 45 -6.99 1.80 -8.56
N LYS A 46 -6.27 2.73 -7.91
CA LYS A 46 -4.93 3.16 -8.34
C LYS A 46 -3.89 2.08 -8.12
N CYS A 47 -3.95 1.35 -7.00
CA CYS A 47 -3.08 0.21 -6.74
C CYS A 47 -3.12 -0.80 -7.90
N LEU A 48 -4.30 -1.01 -8.51
CA LEU A 48 -4.45 -1.81 -9.73
C LEU A 48 -3.97 -1.10 -11.01
N GLN A 49 -4.05 0.24 -11.09
CA GLN A 49 -3.42 1.01 -12.19
C GLN A 49 -1.88 0.89 -12.19
N PHE A 50 -1.24 0.75 -11.03
CA PHE A 50 0.20 0.47 -10.96
C PHE A 50 0.52 -0.88 -11.63
N PHE A 51 -0.22 -1.94 -11.32
CA PHE A 51 -0.04 -3.22 -12.02
C PHE A 51 -0.30 -3.07 -13.52
N GLU A 52 -1.32 -2.33 -13.96
CA GLU A 52 -1.49 -2.02 -15.39
C GLU A 52 -0.26 -1.30 -16.00
N ALA A 53 0.41 -0.43 -15.24
CA ALA A 53 1.59 0.32 -15.67
C ALA A 53 2.87 -0.55 -15.73
N GLN A 54 2.99 -1.57 -14.88
CA GLN A 54 4.11 -2.53 -14.90
C GLN A 54 4.03 -3.57 -16.02
N ARG A 55 2.94 -3.65 -16.80
CA ARG A 55 2.73 -4.73 -17.80
C ARG A 55 3.81 -4.75 -18.89
N SER A 56 4.50 -5.88 -19.02
CA SER A 56 5.42 -6.18 -20.12
C SER A 56 4.69 -6.95 -21.24
N GLY A 57 5.17 -6.88 -22.48
CA GLY A 57 4.55 -7.53 -23.63
C GLY A 57 3.58 -6.65 -24.41
N LYS A 58 2.65 -7.30 -25.13
CA LYS A 58 1.58 -6.65 -25.90
C LYS A 58 0.41 -6.26 -25.00
N LEU A 59 0.08 -4.97 -24.94
CA LEU A 59 -0.92 -4.42 -24.04
C LEU A 59 -2.35 -4.52 -24.59
N PRO A 60 -3.38 -4.56 -23.72
CA PRO A 60 -4.77 -4.55 -24.15
C PRO A 60 -5.16 -3.19 -24.74
N ALA A 61 -6.10 -3.20 -25.68
CA ALA A 61 -6.51 -2.01 -26.43
C ALA A 61 -7.25 -0.97 -25.57
N ASP A 62 -7.92 -1.44 -24.51
CA ASP A 62 -8.72 -0.70 -23.53
C ASP A 62 -7.96 -0.34 -22.24
N ARG A 63 -6.61 -0.45 -22.26
CA ARG A 63 -5.74 -0.09 -21.11
C ARG A 63 -5.99 1.34 -20.60
N ARG A 64 -6.04 1.51 -19.27
CA ARG A 64 -6.20 2.84 -18.64
C ARG A 64 -4.90 3.64 -18.65
N VAL A 65 -3.77 2.96 -18.57
CA VAL A 65 -2.43 3.56 -18.58
C VAL A 65 -2.02 3.92 -20.00
N HIS A 66 -2.59 5.01 -20.53
CA HIS A 66 -2.44 5.42 -21.92
C HIS A 66 -1.00 5.82 -22.31
N TRP A 67 -0.14 6.16 -21.34
CA TRP A 67 1.26 6.50 -21.58
C TRP A 67 2.16 5.27 -21.83
N ARG A 68 1.69 4.05 -21.53
CA ARG A 68 2.37 2.79 -21.87
C ARG A 68 2.03 2.31 -23.28
N GLY A 69 2.97 1.60 -23.91
CA GLY A 69 2.83 0.93 -25.20
C GLY A 69 3.32 -0.54 -25.17
N ASP A 70 3.19 -1.21 -26.31
CA ASP A 70 3.69 -2.57 -26.50
C ASP A 70 5.22 -2.60 -26.35
N SER A 71 5.72 -3.55 -25.56
CA SER A 71 7.15 -3.67 -25.20
C SER A 71 7.58 -5.13 -25.15
N ALA A 72 8.88 -5.42 -25.19
CA ALA A 72 9.43 -6.77 -24.95
C ALA A 72 8.78 -7.90 -25.82
N LEU A 73 8.36 -7.58 -27.05
CA LEU A 73 7.60 -8.48 -27.93
C LEU A 73 8.40 -9.69 -28.48
N THR A 74 9.67 -9.82 -28.10
CA THR A 74 10.59 -10.88 -28.50
C THR A 74 11.16 -11.67 -27.30
N ASP A 75 10.63 -11.45 -26.09
CA ASP A 75 11.07 -12.16 -24.88
C ASP A 75 11.00 -13.69 -25.07
N GLY A 76 12.15 -14.36 -24.88
CA GLY A 76 12.31 -15.80 -25.04
C GLY A 76 12.51 -16.29 -26.49
N PHE A 77 12.23 -15.48 -27.51
CA PHE A 77 12.18 -15.92 -28.92
C PHE A 77 13.51 -16.51 -29.42
N SER A 78 14.63 -15.88 -29.04
CA SER A 78 16.00 -16.36 -29.35
C SER A 78 16.35 -17.71 -28.70
N GLN A 79 15.55 -18.15 -27.73
CA GLN A 79 15.72 -19.38 -26.96
C GLN A 79 14.58 -20.39 -27.24
N GLY A 80 13.75 -20.13 -28.26
CA GLY A 80 12.73 -21.06 -28.75
C GLY A 80 11.42 -21.08 -27.96
N VAL A 81 11.18 -20.09 -27.11
CA VAL A 81 10.00 -20.00 -26.23
C VAL A 81 9.30 -18.65 -26.35
N ASP A 82 7.99 -18.61 -26.11
CA ASP A 82 7.25 -17.36 -25.94
C ASP A 82 7.22 -16.99 -24.45
N LEU A 83 7.95 -15.95 -24.07
CA LEU A 83 7.93 -15.39 -22.72
C LEU A 83 7.35 -13.96 -22.71
N VAL A 84 6.61 -13.56 -23.76
CA VAL A 84 6.01 -12.22 -23.89
C VAL A 84 4.83 -12.08 -22.92
N GLY A 85 4.83 -11.03 -22.10
CA GLY A 85 3.86 -10.84 -21.01
C GLY A 85 4.55 -10.64 -19.66
N GLY A 86 3.79 -10.77 -18.57
CA GLY A 86 4.29 -10.61 -17.21
C GLY A 86 4.48 -9.15 -16.81
N TYR A 87 5.16 -8.92 -15.70
CA TYR A 87 5.37 -7.59 -15.13
C TYR A 87 6.85 -7.23 -15.09
N TYR A 88 7.17 -5.96 -15.35
CA TYR A 88 8.43 -5.38 -14.91
C TYR A 88 8.40 -5.22 -13.39
N ASP A 89 9.51 -5.55 -12.75
CA ASP A 89 9.54 -5.72 -11.30
C ASP A 89 9.48 -4.41 -10.51
N SER A 90 10.20 -3.40 -10.99
CA SER A 90 10.46 -2.18 -10.25
C SER A 90 10.50 -0.95 -11.17
N GLY A 91 11.44 -0.03 -10.94
CA GLY A 91 11.78 1.08 -11.82
C GLY A 91 12.45 0.69 -13.16
N ASP A 92 12.66 -0.60 -13.39
CA ASP A 92 13.47 -1.22 -14.44
C ASP A 92 12.64 -2.03 -15.45
N HIS A 93 13.29 -2.84 -16.29
CA HIS A 93 12.60 -3.70 -17.25
C HIS A 93 12.97 -5.19 -17.13
N VAL A 94 13.65 -5.60 -16.06
CA VAL A 94 13.85 -7.03 -15.77
C VAL A 94 12.54 -7.63 -15.27
N LYS A 95 12.31 -8.88 -15.65
CA LYS A 95 11.18 -9.70 -15.18
C LYS A 95 11.69 -10.71 -14.16
N PHE A 96 11.96 -10.26 -12.93
CA PHE A 96 12.36 -11.15 -11.84
C PHE A 96 11.17 -12.02 -11.39
N GLY A 97 11.24 -13.33 -11.63
CA GLY A 97 10.13 -14.25 -11.41
C GLY A 97 9.76 -14.46 -9.94
N PHE A 98 10.74 -14.34 -9.03
CA PHE A 98 10.55 -14.57 -7.60
C PHE A 98 9.69 -13.49 -6.91
N PRO A 99 10.04 -12.18 -6.96
CA PRO A 99 9.16 -11.12 -6.46
C PRO A 99 7.85 -11.00 -7.25
N MET A 100 7.85 -11.30 -8.55
CA MET A 100 6.62 -11.33 -9.36
C MET A 100 5.66 -12.46 -8.91
N ALA A 101 6.18 -13.65 -8.59
CA ALA A 101 5.36 -14.75 -8.07
C ALA A 101 4.75 -14.37 -6.72
N TYR A 102 5.57 -13.88 -5.78
CA TYR A 102 5.10 -13.35 -4.49
C TYR A 102 3.99 -12.30 -4.68
N ALA A 103 4.18 -11.33 -5.57
CA ALA A 103 3.18 -10.30 -5.85
C ALA A 103 1.85 -10.89 -6.36
N VAL A 104 1.90 -11.92 -7.20
CA VAL A 104 0.69 -12.62 -7.67
C VAL A 104 0.04 -13.45 -6.56
N THR A 105 0.82 -14.14 -5.70
CA THR A 105 0.30 -14.83 -4.50
C THR A 105 -0.42 -13.86 -3.57
N MET A 106 0.17 -12.68 -3.31
CA MET A 106 -0.41 -11.67 -2.43
C MET A 106 -1.66 -10.99 -3.02
N LEU A 107 -1.69 -10.74 -4.34
CA LEU A 107 -2.92 -10.28 -5.01
C LEU A 107 -4.04 -11.34 -4.95
N ALA A 108 -3.70 -12.61 -5.18
CA ALA A 108 -4.66 -13.71 -5.09
C ALA A 108 -5.18 -13.92 -3.65
N TRP A 109 -4.30 -13.83 -2.65
CA TRP A 109 -4.71 -13.87 -1.24
C TRP A 109 -5.62 -12.69 -0.88
N GLY A 110 -5.30 -11.48 -1.34
CA GLY A 110 -6.16 -10.31 -1.17
C GLY A 110 -7.56 -10.47 -1.77
N VAL A 111 -7.69 -11.10 -2.94
CA VAL A 111 -9.00 -11.45 -3.53
C VAL A 111 -9.72 -12.48 -2.65
N LEU A 112 -9.02 -13.51 -2.15
CA LEU A 112 -9.61 -14.60 -1.37
C LEU A 112 -10.18 -14.19 -0.01
N GLU A 113 -9.56 -13.22 0.68
CA GLU A 113 -10.09 -12.74 1.97
C GLU A 113 -11.05 -11.55 1.81
N PHE A 114 -10.85 -10.68 0.81
CA PHE A 114 -11.52 -9.37 0.70
C PHE A 114 -12.41 -9.23 -0.55
N GLU A 115 -12.87 -10.35 -1.11
CA GLU A 115 -13.73 -10.44 -2.31
C GLU A 115 -14.92 -9.45 -2.27
N LYS A 116 -15.65 -9.42 -1.14
CA LYS A 116 -16.89 -8.62 -0.98
C LYS A 116 -16.58 -7.13 -1.03
N GLU A 117 -15.46 -6.75 -0.44
CA GLU A 117 -14.95 -5.39 -0.36
C GLU A 117 -14.45 -4.92 -1.73
N MET A 118 -13.75 -5.79 -2.47
CA MET A 118 -13.35 -5.53 -3.87
C MET A 118 -14.55 -5.42 -4.81
N VAL A 119 -15.63 -6.18 -4.58
CA VAL A 119 -16.90 -6.08 -5.30
C VAL A 119 -17.61 -4.76 -4.96
N ALA A 120 -17.67 -4.38 -3.68
CA ALA A 120 -18.24 -3.11 -3.24
C ALA A 120 -17.48 -1.90 -3.80
N ALA A 121 -16.16 -1.99 -3.90
CA ALA A 121 -15.29 -1.00 -4.55
C ALA A 121 -15.32 -1.04 -6.10
N ASN A 122 -16.18 -1.87 -6.70
CA ASN A 122 -16.35 -2.07 -8.15
C ASN A 122 -15.04 -2.35 -8.91
N ASN A 123 -14.11 -3.07 -8.27
CA ASN A 123 -12.76 -3.32 -8.79
C ASN A 123 -12.31 -4.79 -8.73
N HIS A 124 -13.13 -5.69 -8.20
CA HIS A 124 -12.86 -7.14 -8.16
C HIS A 124 -12.40 -7.73 -9.50
N GLN A 125 -13.07 -7.41 -10.62
CA GLN A 125 -12.65 -7.89 -11.94
C GLN A 125 -11.24 -7.41 -12.30
N ARG A 126 -10.87 -6.17 -11.98
CA ARG A 126 -9.53 -5.65 -12.25
C ARG A 126 -8.45 -6.30 -11.39
N ALA A 127 -8.78 -6.72 -10.17
CA ALA A 127 -7.88 -7.53 -9.35
C ALA A 127 -7.67 -8.92 -9.96
N LEU A 128 -8.73 -9.58 -10.44
CA LEU A 128 -8.63 -10.80 -11.22
C LEU A 128 -7.82 -10.59 -12.51
N ASP A 129 -7.99 -9.48 -13.23
CA ASP A 129 -7.22 -9.18 -14.45
C ASP A 129 -5.73 -8.90 -14.18
N ALA A 130 -5.39 -8.42 -12.98
CA ALA A 130 -4.01 -8.29 -12.53
C ALA A 130 -3.39 -9.66 -12.21
N ILE A 131 -4.08 -10.51 -11.45
CA ILE A 131 -3.64 -11.89 -11.18
C ILE A 131 -3.47 -12.66 -12.51
N ARG A 132 -4.47 -12.61 -13.41
CA ARG A 132 -4.47 -13.32 -14.69
C ARG A 132 -3.29 -12.93 -15.59
N TRP A 133 -2.84 -11.67 -15.52
CA TRP A 133 -1.69 -11.21 -16.29
C TRP A 133 -0.38 -11.88 -15.85
N GLY A 134 -0.17 -11.98 -14.54
CA GLY A 134 0.98 -12.68 -13.97
C GLY A 134 0.89 -14.20 -14.18
N THR A 135 -0.26 -14.82 -13.90
CA THR A 135 -0.41 -16.27 -14.08
C THR A 135 -0.34 -16.71 -15.54
N ASN A 136 -0.81 -15.90 -16.50
CA ASN A 136 -0.59 -16.17 -17.93
C ASN A 136 0.90 -16.19 -18.30
N TYR A 137 1.73 -15.37 -17.65
CA TYR A 137 3.18 -15.41 -17.84
C TYR A 137 3.82 -16.65 -17.18
N PHE A 138 3.38 -17.05 -15.98
CA PHE A 138 3.88 -18.29 -15.36
C PHE A 138 3.48 -19.56 -16.13
N LEU A 139 2.29 -19.60 -16.73
CA LEU A 139 1.88 -20.67 -17.65
C LEU A 139 2.79 -20.77 -18.88
N LYS A 140 3.26 -19.64 -19.42
CA LYS A 140 4.29 -19.60 -20.49
C LYS A 140 5.68 -19.99 -20.00
N ALA A 141 6.04 -19.56 -18.79
CA ALA A 141 7.35 -19.79 -18.19
C ALA A 141 7.57 -21.24 -17.73
N HIS A 142 6.51 -21.97 -17.41
CA HIS A 142 6.57 -23.38 -17.05
C HIS A 142 6.38 -24.26 -18.31
N THR A 143 7.45 -24.41 -19.10
CA THR A 143 7.40 -25.10 -20.40
C THR A 143 7.49 -26.62 -20.30
N GLU A 144 8.06 -27.15 -19.21
CA GLU A 144 8.26 -28.58 -18.96
C GLU A 144 8.11 -28.84 -17.45
N PRO A 145 7.58 -29.99 -16.98
CA PRO A 145 7.26 -30.21 -15.55
C PRO A 145 8.40 -29.98 -14.55
N ASN A 146 9.66 -30.10 -14.98
CA ASN A 146 10.86 -29.87 -14.17
C ASN A 146 11.73 -28.72 -14.72
N SER A 147 11.13 -27.70 -15.35
CA SER A 147 11.86 -26.50 -15.80
C SER A 147 10.99 -25.25 -15.87
N LEU A 148 11.45 -24.18 -15.22
CA LEU A 148 10.76 -22.89 -15.10
C LEU A 148 11.69 -21.75 -15.55
N TRP A 149 11.23 -20.89 -16.45
CA TRP A 149 11.89 -19.63 -16.82
C TRP A 149 11.63 -18.58 -15.73
N VAL A 150 12.67 -18.17 -15.00
CA VAL A 150 12.55 -17.39 -13.76
C VAL A 150 13.07 -15.96 -13.87
N GLN A 151 13.71 -15.60 -14.98
CA GLN A 151 14.13 -14.22 -15.26
C GLN A 151 14.14 -13.95 -16.76
N VAL A 152 13.75 -12.75 -17.19
CA VAL A 152 14.01 -12.24 -18.56
C VAL A 152 14.55 -10.81 -18.49
N GLY A 153 15.70 -10.59 -19.14
CA GLY A 153 16.55 -9.42 -18.94
C GLY A 153 17.72 -9.75 -18.02
N ASP A 154 18.92 -9.26 -18.35
CA ASP A 154 20.07 -9.27 -17.44
C ASP A 154 20.16 -7.94 -16.69
N GLY A 155 20.11 -7.98 -15.35
CA GLY A 155 19.98 -6.78 -14.53
C GLY A 155 21.20 -5.85 -14.57
N ASP A 156 22.42 -6.37 -14.68
CA ASP A 156 23.61 -5.52 -14.88
C ASP A 156 23.48 -4.72 -16.18
N SER A 157 23.03 -5.36 -17.27
CA SER A 157 22.84 -4.67 -18.55
C SER A 157 21.63 -3.73 -18.57
N ASP A 158 20.52 -4.06 -17.89
CA ASP A 158 19.32 -3.24 -17.85
C ASP A 158 19.49 -2.01 -16.95
N HIS A 159 20.26 -2.13 -15.86
CA HIS A 159 20.53 -1.05 -14.92
C HIS A 159 21.64 -0.10 -15.40
N LEU A 160 22.38 -0.48 -16.45
CA LEU A 160 23.24 0.42 -17.22
C LEU A 160 22.49 1.28 -18.25
N CYS A 161 21.16 1.16 -18.37
CA CYS A 161 20.35 1.94 -19.34
C CYS A 161 19.10 2.58 -18.72
N TRP A 162 18.85 3.85 -19.04
CA TRP A 162 17.64 4.59 -18.65
C TRP A 162 16.78 4.94 -19.87
N GLU A 163 16.38 3.92 -20.62
CA GLU A 163 15.50 4.02 -21.80
C GLU A 163 14.03 3.70 -21.46
N ARG A 164 13.10 3.76 -22.42
CA ARG A 164 11.70 3.34 -22.22
C ARG A 164 11.56 1.82 -22.45
N ALA A 165 10.56 1.19 -21.83
CA ALA A 165 10.25 -0.22 -22.06
C ALA A 165 9.96 -0.53 -23.54
N GLU A 166 9.32 0.42 -24.23
CA GLU A 166 9.00 0.40 -25.65
C GLU A 166 10.24 0.62 -26.55
N ASP A 167 11.30 1.24 -26.02
CA ASP A 167 12.53 1.58 -26.75
C ASP A 167 13.66 0.56 -26.61
N MET A 168 13.56 -0.42 -25.71
CA MET A 168 14.69 -1.21 -25.18
C MET A 168 15.72 -1.71 -26.22
N SER A 169 17.01 -1.55 -25.87
CA SER A 169 18.17 -2.07 -26.59
C SER A 169 19.05 -3.03 -25.77
N THR A 170 18.74 -3.24 -24.49
CA THR A 170 19.46 -4.17 -23.61
C THR A 170 19.21 -5.65 -24.00
N PRO A 171 20.17 -6.57 -23.78
CA PRO A 171 19.98 -7.99 -24.07
C PRO A 171 18.92 -8.64 -23.16
N ARG A 172 17.74 -8.93 -23.73
CA ARG A 172 16.62 -9.58 -23.02
C ARG A 172 16.74 -11.11 -22.93
N THR A 173 17.90 -11.56 -22.48
CA THR A 173 18.21 -12.98 -22.23
C THR A 173 17.26 -13.56 -21.18
N ALA A 174 16.71 -14.74 -21.44
CA ALA A 174 15.92 -15.49 -20.48
C ALA A 174 16.77 -16.52 -19.72
N PHE A 175 16.50 -16.70 -18.43
CA PHE A 175 17.18 -17.65 -17.55
C PHE A 175 16.17 -18.64 -16.97
N LYS A 176 16.55 -19.91 -16.83
CA LYS A 176 15.68 -20.97 -16.31
C LYS A 176 16.37 -21.88 -15.32
N ILE A 177 15.59 -22.32 -14.33
CA ILE A 177 15.95 -23.43 -13.45
C ILE A 177 15.47 -24.76 -14.03
N ASN A 178 16.10 -25.85 -13.60
CA ASN A 178 15.81 -27.22 -14.02
C ASN A 178 16.48 -28.24 -13.06
N MET A 179 16.35 -29.53 -13.35
CA MET A 179 16.88 -30.64 -12.54
C MET A 179 18.39 -30.59 -12.21
N THR A 180 19.23 -29.92 -13.01
CA THR A 180 20.68 -29.75 -12.72
C THR A 180 21.05 -28.35 -12.24
N HIS A 181 20.11 -27.40 -12.32
CA HIS A 181 20.22 -26.02 -11.88
C HIS A 181 18.93 -25.65 -11.12
N PRO A 182 18.75 -26.18 -9.89
CA PRO A 182 17.51 -26.06 -9.13
C PRO A 182 17.21 -24.64 -8.65
N GLY A 183 15.99 -24.43 -8.16
CA GLY A 183 15.54 -23.17 -7.55
C GLY A 183 14.22 -23.37 -6.83
N SER A 184 14.27 -24.09 -5.71
CA SER A 184 13.11 -24.52 -4.94
C SER A 184 12.27 -23.37 -4.42
N GLU A 185 12.89 -22.25 -4.08
CA GLU A 185 12.24 -21.03 -3.58
C GLU A 185 11.35 -20.39 -4.65
N VAL A 186 11.89 -20.11 -5.84
CA VAL A 186 11.14 -19.47 -6.92
C VAL A 186 10.16 -20.43 -7.60
N ALA A 187 10.47 -21.73 -7.67
CA ALA A 187 9.52 -22.74 -8.12
C ALA A 187 8.37 -22.93 -7.12
N GLY A 188 8.67 -22.91 -5.81
CA GLY A 188 7.69 -22.97 -4.73
C GLY A 188 6.78 -21.76 -4.70
N GLU A 189 7.33 -20.54 -4.75
CA GLU A 189 6.51 -19.32 -4.80
C GLU A 189 5.67 -19.24 -6.08
N THR A 190 6.19 -19.70 -7.23
CA THR A 190 5.38 -19.80 -8.46
C THR A 190 4.26 -20.84 -8.32
N ALA A 191 4.50 -21.96 -7.62
CA ALA A 191 3.45 -22.92 -7.29
C ALA A 191 2.41 -22.33 -6.32
N ALA A 192 2.82 -21.58 -5.30
CA ALA A 192 1.94 -20.86 -4.38
C ALA A 192 1.06 -19.85 -5.13
N ALA A 193 1.65 -19.01 -5.99
CA ALA A 193 0.95 -18.04 -6.82
C ALA A 193 -0.13 -18.69 -7.69
N LEU A 194 0.21 -19.80 -8.35
CA LEU A 194 -0.71 -20.55 -9.21
C LEU A 194 -1.80 -21.27 -8.42
N ALA A 195 -1.49 -21.83 -7.24
CA ALA A 195 -2.48 -22.46 -6.35
C ALA A 195 -3.46 -21.43 -5.76
N ALA A 196 -2.96 -20.32 -5.18
CA ALA A 196 -3.79 -19.23 -4.67
C ALA A 196 -4.70 -18.65 -5.77
N ALA A 197 -4.14 -18.39 -6.96
CA ALA A 197 -4.91 -17.92 -8.10
C ALA A 197 -5.92 -18.97 -8.61
N SER A 198 -5.60 -20.27 -8.59
CA SER A 198 -6.57 -21.32 -8.95
C SER A 198 -7.80 -21.31 -8.04
N LYS A 199 -7.61 -21.06 -6.74
CA LYS A 199 -8.70 -20.89 -5.77
C LYS A 199 -9.52 -19.64 -6.06
N ALA A 200 -8.86 -18.51 -6.33
CA ALA A 200 -9.51 -17.24 -6.66
C ALA A 200 -10.32 -17.30 -7.98
N PHE A 201 -9.82 -17.99 -9.00
CA PHE A 201 -10.55 -18.18 -10.26
C PHE A 201 -11.62 -19.27 -10.23
N ARG A 202 -11.62 -20.16 -9.22
CA ARG A 202 -12.53 -21.31 -9.14
C ARG A 202 -14.03 -20.99 -9.36
N PRO A 203 -14.59 -19.86 -8.84
CA PRO A 203 -16.00 -19.51 -9.06
C PRO A 203 -16.29 -18.90 -10.45
N TYR A 204 -15.26 -18.43 -11.16
CA TYR A 204 -15.39 -17.53 -12.31
C TYR A 204 -14.89 -18.13 -13.64
N ASP A 205 -13.86 -18.97 -13.57
CA ASP A 205 -13.23 -19.63 -14.71
C ASP A 205 -12.59 -20.95 -14.23
N SER A 206 -13.42 -21.98 -14.09
CA SER A 206 -13.00 -23.29 -13.56
C SER A 206 -11.97 -23.99 -14.45
N MET A 207 -12.07 -23.83 -15.77
CA MET A 207 -11.11 -24.41 -16.71
C MET A 207 -9.72 -23.78 -16.58
N TYR A 208 -9.65 -22.45 -16.41
CA TYR A 208 -8.39 -21.79 -16.10
C TYR A 208 -7.88 -22.18 -14.72
N ALA A 209 -8.75 -22.26 -13.70
CA ALA A 209 -8.37 -22.73 -12.36
C ALA A 209 -7.74 -24.14 -12.37
N ASP A 210 -8.33 -25.11 -13.08
CA ASP A 210 -7.76 -26.46 -13.24
C ASP A 210 -6.38 -26.43 -13.94
N LEU A 211 -6.19 -25.55 -14.94
CA LEU A 211 -4.90 -25.37 -15.61
C LEU A 211 -3.83 -24.75 -14.69
N LEU A 212 -4.19 -23.71 -13.92
CA LEU A 212 -3.29 -23.12 -12.92
C LEU A 212 -2.87 -24.17 -11.88
N LEU A 213 -3.83 -24.94 -11.36
CA LEU A 213 -3.60 -25.96 -10.35
C LEU A 213 -2.72 -27.11 -10.86
N LEU A 214 -2.86 -27.50 -12.13
CA LEU A 214 -1.97 -28.48 -12.77
C LEU A 214 -0.50 -28.00 -12.76
N HIS A 215 -0.25 -26.76 -13.18
CA HIS A 215 1.11 -26.19 -13.18
C HIS A 215 1.62 -26.00 -11.74
N ALA A 216 0.76 -25.60 -10.80
CA ALA A 216 1.12 -25.48 -9.38
C ALA A 216 1.60 -26.81 -8.77
N LYS A 217 0.85 -27.91 -8.99
CA LYS A 217 1.23 -29.23 -8.50
C LYS A 217 2.56 -29.70 -9.10
N GLN A 218 2.77 -29.50 -10.40
CA GLN A 218 4.02 -29.87 -11.08
C GLN A 218 5.23 -29.07 -10.56
N LEU A 219 5.11 -27.74 -10.43
CA LEU A 219 6.18 -26.88 -9.93
C LEU A 219 6.54 -27.17 -8.46
N PHE A 220 5.56 -27.49 -7.61
CA PHE A 220 5.82 -27.93 -6.25
C PHE A 220 6.59 -29.27 -6.21
N THR A 221 6.17 -30.27 -7.00
CA THR A 221 6.91 -31.53 -7.11
C THR A 221 8.34 -31.32 -7.61
N PHE A 222 8.55 -30.44 -8.59
CA PHE A 222 9.88 -30.05 -9.06
C PHE A 222 10.71 -29.39 -7.96
N ALA A 223 10.15 -28.40 -7.24
CA ALA A 223 10.80 -27.68 -6.15
C ALA A 223 11.25 -28.59 -4.99
N ASP A 224 10.40 -29.53 -4.58
CA ASP A 224 10.68 -30.46 -3.47
C ASP A 224 11.60 -31.62 -3.87
N THR A 225 11.53 -32.10 -5.12
CA THR A 225 12.36 -33.21 -5.60
C THR A 225 13.79 -32.78 -5.89
N PHE A 226 13.98 -31.58 -6.47
CA PHE A 226 15.28 -31.06 -6.89
C PHE A 226 15.66 -29.88 -5.99
N ARG A 227 15.94 -30.16 -4.71
CA ARG A 227 16.20 -29.13 -3.70
C ARG A 227 17.51 -28.39 -3.95
N GLY A 228 17.43 -27.06 -4.03
CA GLY A 228 18.59 -26.18 -4.14
C GLY A 228 18.19 -24.75 -4.50
N ARG A 229 19.09 -23.81 -4.19
CA ARG A 229 18.83 -22.36 -4.34
C ARG A 229 18.93 -21.91 -5.79
N TYR A 230 17.98 -21.07 -6.19
CA TYR A 230 17.91 -20.51 -7.54
C TYR A 230 19.06 -19.52 -7.80
N ASP A 231 19.57 -18.88 -6.75
CA ASP A 231 20.61 -17.87 -6.88
C ASP A 231 22.01 -18.48 -7.05
N ASP A 232 22.29 -19.62 -6.40
CA ASP A 232 23.45 -20.46 -6.69
C ASP A 232 23.42 -21.03 -8.11
N SER A 233 22.23 -21.39 -8.61
CA SER A 233 22.04 -21.80 -10.01
C SER A 233 22.21 -20.65 -11.01
N LEU A 234 21.74 -19.45 -10.68
CA LEU A 234 21.62 -18.31 -11.60
C LEU A 234 22.27 -17.06 -11.01
N GLN A 235 23.59 -16.90 -11.23
CA GLN A 235 24.38 -15.80 -10.65
C GLN A 235 23.90 -14.39 -11.04
N SER A 236 23.10 -14.24 -12.12
CA SER A 236 22.46 -12.99 -12.55
C SER A 236 21.35 -12.49 -11.59
N THR A 237 20.92 -13.30 -10.63
CA THR A 237 19.89 -12.96 -9.63
C THR A 237 20.48 -12.39 -8.34
N LYS A 238 21.69 -12.84 -7.94
CA LYS A 238 22.31 -12.61 -6.62
C LYS A 238 22.50 -11.15 -6.21
N LYS A 239 22.50 -10.22 -7.15
CA LYS A 239 22.65 -8.77 -6.89
C LYS A 239 21.34 -8.06 -6.59
N PHE A 240 20.21 -8.67 -6.93
CA PHE A 240 18.89 -8.01 -6.97
C PHE A 240 17.91 -8.72 -6.04
N TYR A 241 17.76 -10.04 -6.23
CA TYR A 241 16.81 -10.90 -5.51
C TYR A 241 17.49 -12.20 -5.04
N PRO A 242 18.57 -12.13 -4.22
CA PRO A 242 19.18 -13.33 -3.63
C PRO A 242 18.20 -14.04 -2.68
N SER A 243 18.38 -15.34 -2.47
CA SER A 243 17.63 -16.09 -1.44
C SER A 243 18.23 -15.78 -0.06
N GLY A 244 17.56 -14.98 0.76
CA GLY A 244 18.00 -14.65 2.12
C GLY A 244 17.58 -15.74 3.11
N SER A 245 16.29 -16.08 3.10
CA SER A 245 15.63 -17.09 3.93
C SER A 245 16.13 -18.52 3.66
N GLY A 246 16.24 -18.89 2.38
CA GLY A 246 16.52 -20.26 1.92
C GLY A 246 15.53 -20.70 0.84
N TYR A 247 14.97 -21.90 1.00
CA TYR A 247 13.82 -22.39 0.23
C TYR A 247 12.79 -23.14 1.10
N GLN A 248 13.04 -23.21 2.41
CA GLN A 248 12.34 -24.05 3.36
C GLN A 248 10.92 -23.53 3.62
N ASP A 249 10.78 -22.22 3.78
CA ASP A 249 9.50 -21.55 3.96
C ASP A 249 8.65 -21.54 2.68
N GLU A 250 9.23 -21.46 1.49
CA GLU A 250 8.51 -21.58 0.21
C GLU A 250 7.95 -22.98 -0.02
N LEU A 251 8.68 -24.03 0.37
CA LEU A 251 8.16 -25.40 0.28
C LEU A 251 6.97 -25.61 1.25
N LEU A 252 7.02 -25.05 2.46
CA LEU A 252 5.88 -25.06 3.37
C LEU A 252 4.71 -24.19 2.87
N TRP A 253 5.01 -23.01 2.31
CA TRP A 253 4.05 -22.04 1.77
C TRP A 253 3.32 -22.56 0.52
N ALA A 254 4.04 -23.14 -0.44
CA ALA A 254 3.48 -23.80 -1.61
C ALA A 254 2.60 -24.98 -1.22
N ALA A 255 3.00 -25.79 -0.24
CA ALA A 255 2.18 -26.87 0.28
C ALA A 255 0.92 -26.33 1.00
N ALA A 256 1.02 -25.28 1.83
CA ALA A 256 -0.12 -24.65 2.48
C ALA A 256 -1.14 -24.10 1.46
N TRP A 257 -0.65 -23.44 0.39
CA TRP A 257 -1.51 -22.96 -0.71
C TRP A 257 -2.12 -24.08 -1.54
N LEU A 258 -1.38 -25.16 -1.79
CA LEU A 258 -1.91 -26.34 -2.47
C LEU A 258 -2.98 -27.03 -1.63
N HIS A 259 -2.81 -27.15 -0.31
CA HIS A 259 -3.87 -27.62 0.59
C HIS A 259 -5.11 -26.72 0.50
N GLU A 260 -4.96 -25.40 0.67
CA GLU A 260 -6.05 -24.43 0.55
C GLU A 260 -6.79 -24.50 -0.80
N ALA A 261 -6.08 -24.75 -1.90
CA ALA A 261 -6.65 -24.85 -3.24
C ALA A 261 -7.33 -26.21 -3.56
N THR A 262 -6.99 -27.29 -2.83
CA THR A 262 -7.40 -28.66 -3.17
C THR A 262 -8.27 -29.35 -2.12
N GLY A 263 -8.09 -29.03 -0.84
CA GLY A 263 -8.59 -29.86 0.27
C GLY A 263 -7.85 -31.20 0.40
N ASP A 264 -6.67 -31.34 -0.21
CA ASP A 264 -5.86 -32.57 -0.21
C ASP A 264 -4.96 -32.60 1.03
N GLU A 265 -5.11 -33.64 1.86
CA GLU A 265 -4.43 -33.78 3.15
C GLU A 265 -2.95 -34.14 3.00
N GLU A 266 -2.49 -34.62 1.83
CA GLU A 266 -1.06 -34.89 1.60
C GLU A 266 -0.21 -33.62 1.79
N TYR A 267 -0.74 -32.45 1.40
CA TYR A 267 -0.05 -31.18 1.58
C TYR A 267 -0.05 -30.70 3.04
N LEU A 268 -1.14 -30.90 3.79
CA LEU A 268 -1.17 -30.56 5.22
C LEU A 268 -0.27 -31.49 6.03
N GLN A 269 -0.20 -32.77 5.64
CA GLN A 269 0.77 -33.74 6.18
C GLN A 269 2.21 -33.35 5.83
N TYR A 270 2.48 -32.87 4.60
CA TYR A 270 3.80 -32.35 4.21
C TYR A 270 4.19 -31.15 5.09
N VAL A 271 3.32 -30.15 5.22
CA VAL A 271 3.54 -28.98 6.10
C VAL A 271 3.82 -29.41 7.54
N SER A 272 3.08 -30.39 8.04
CA SER A 272 3.16 -30.85 9.43
C SER A 272 4.39 -31.71 9.70
N ARG A 273 4.82 -32.52 8.73
CA ARG A 273 6.00 -33.40 8.79
C ARG A 273 7.30 -32.62 8.73
N ASN A 274 7.39 -31.63 7.83
CA ASN A 274 8.61 -30.82 7.66
C ASN A 274 8.69 -29.63 8.64
N ALA A 275 7.66 -29.40 9.48
CA ALA A 275 7.48 -28.17 10.26
C ALA A 275 8.66 -27.75 11.14
N GLU A 276 9.36 -28.71 11.76
CA GLU A 276 10.54 -28.44 12.60
C GLU A 276 11.83 -28.33 11.76
N GLU A 277 12.07 -29.28 10.85
CA GLU A 277 13.26 -29.31 9.97
C GLU A 277 13.36 -28.06 9.10
N PHE A 278 12.22 -27.60 8.56
CA PHE A 278 12.10 -26.41 7.73
C PHE A 278 11.82 -25.16 8.57
N GLY A 279 11.92 -25.23 9.90
CA GLY A 279 11.81 -24.07 10.80
C GLY A 279 10.44 -23.40 10.89
N GLY A 280 9.41 -23.90 10.21
CA GLY A 280 8.05 -23.35 10.20
C GLY A 280 7.43 -23.13 11.58
N ILE A 281 7.69 -24.05 12.52
CA ILE A 281 7.33 -23.90 13.95
C ILE A 281 8.52 -23.50 14.84
N GLY A 282 9.74 -23.44 14.30
CA GLY A 282 10.96 -23.07 15.02
C GLY A 282 11.19 -21.57 15.06
N TRP A 283 11.12 -20.89 13.91
CA TRP A 283 11.45 -19.48 13.77
C TRP A 283 10.33 -18.55 14.25
N SER A 284 10.73 -17.54 15.03
CA SER A 284 9.91 -16.37 15.38
C SER A 284 10.47 -15.18 14.61
N VAL A 285 9.87 -14.85 13.46
CA VAL A 285 10.34 -13.78 12.56
C VAL A 285 9.71 -12.42 12.90
N LEU A 286 10.31 -11.34 12.39
CA LEU A 286 9.84 -9.96 12.51
C LEU A 286 9.59 -9.31 11.14
N GLU A 287 9.45 -10.12 10.09
CA GLU A 287 9.23 -9.68 8.71
C GLU A 287 8.35 -10.69 7.94
N PHE A 288 7.81 -10.24 6.81
CA PHE A 288 7.20 -11.04 5.75
C PHE A 288 7.53 -10.34 4.43
N SER A 289 8.03 -11.05 3.42
CA SER A 289 8.52 -10.42 2.19
C SER A 289 8.46 -11.38 0.99
N TRP A 290 8.94 -10.91 -0.17
CA TRP A 290 9.18 -11.77 -1.34
C TRP A 290 10.23 -12.84 -1.11
N ASP A 291 11.02 -12.73 -0.03
CA ASP A 291 12.08 -13.66 0.38
C ASP A 291 11.63 -14.53 1.57
N ASN A 292 11.19 -13.91 2.67
CA ASN A 292 10.83 -14.60 3.91
C ASN A 292 9.31 -14.80 4.01
N LYS A 293 8.84 -16.06 3.97
CA LYS A 293 7.41 -16.43 3.98
C LYS A 293 6.90 -16.88 5.35
N TYR A 294 7.77 -17.05 6.36
CA TYR A 294 7.41 -17.68 7.65
C TYR A 294 6.17 -17.05 8.31
N ALA A 295 6.09 -15.73 8.47
CA ALA A 295 4.94 -15.08 9.08
C ALA A 295 3.65 -15.23 8.26
N GLY A 296 3.72 -15.16 6.92
CA GLY A 296 2.57 -15.37 6.05
C GLY A 296 2.04 -16.81 6.10
N LEU A 297 2.94 -17.78 6.02
CA LEU A 297 2.69 -19.21 6.24
C LEU A 297 2.02 -19.49 7.59
N GLN A 298 2.58 -18.94 8.67
CA GLN A 298 2.08 -19.12 10.03
C GLN A 298 0.66 -18.55 10.19
N VAL A 299 0.40 -17.35 9.63
CA VAL A 299 -0.94 -16.74 9.58
C VAL A 299 -1.91 -17.59 8.74
N LEU A 300 -1.50 -18.05 7.56
CA LEU A 300 -2.33 -18.87 6.67
C LEU A 300 -2.76 -20.18 7.35
N LEU A 301 -1.82 -20.92 7.94
CA LEU A 301 -2.09 -22.20 8.61
C LEU A 301 -2.96 -22.06 9.87
N SER A 302 -2.92 -20.88 10.53
CA SER A 302 -3.80 -20.59 11.66
C SER A 302 -5.29 -20.59 11.27
N LYS A 303 -5.62 -20.32 10.00
CA LYS A 303 -6.99 -20.33 9.47
C LYS A 303 -7.69 -21.67 9.72
N ALA A 304 -6.99 -22.78 9.49
CA ALA A 304 -7.53 -24.12 9.65
C ALA A 304 -7.96 -24.41 11.10
N LEU A 305 -7.19 -23.97 12.09
CA LEU A 305 -7.54 -24.10 13.51
C LEU A 305 -8.67 -23.17 13.93
N LEU A 306 -8.63 -21.90 13.50
CA LEU A 306 -9.65 -20.90 13.85
C LEU A 306 -11.02 -21.25 13.22
N ALA A 307 -11.03 -22.00 12.11
CA ALA A 307 -12.22 -22.62 11.52
C ALA A 307 -12.69 -23.92 12.23
N GLY A 308 -11.96 -24.40 13.25
CA GLY A 308 -12.27 -25.63 13.99
C GLY A 308 -11.78 -26.94 13.34
N GLY A 309 -10.89 -26.85 12.35
CA GLY A 309 -10.27 -27.99 11.68
C GLY A 309 -8.91 -28.38 12.27
N GLY A 310 -8.03 -28.95 11.43
CA GLY A 310 -6.65 -29.32 11.79
C GLY A 310 -6.43 -30.79 12.15
N GLY A 311 -7.49 -31.55 12.44
CA GLY A 311 -7.43 -33.03 12.54
C GLY A 311 -6.34 -33.58 13.46
N GLU A 312 -5.57 -34.55 12.96
CA GLU A 312 -4.40 -35.11 13.67
C GLU A 312 -3.17 -34.17 13.69
N HIS A 313 -3.19 -33.09 12.92
CA HIS A 313 -2.11 -32.09 12.81
C HIS A 313 -2.32 -30.87 13.73
N ALA A 314 -3.38 -30.85 14.55
CA ALA A 314 -3.76 -29.72 15.38
C ALA A 314 -2.69 -29.26 16.40
N ASP A 315 -1.78 -30.14 16.82
CA ASP A 315 -0.66 -29.78 17.73
C ASP A 315 0.48 -29.05 17.00
N THR A 316 0.75 -29.41 15.74
CA THR A 316 1.72 -28.70 14.89
C THR A 316 1.15 -27.36 14.45
N LEU A 317 -0.12 -27.33 14.04
CA LEU A 317 -0.81 -26.09 13.66
C LEU A 317 -0.91 -25.10 14.84
N ARG A 318 -1.04 -25.57 16.09
CA ARG A 318 -1.05 -24.68 17.27
C ARG A 318 0.31 -24.03 17.52
N GLN A 319 1.40 -24.67 17.08
CA GLN A 319 2.73 -24.07 17.12
C GLN A 319 2.94 -23.06 15.98
N TYR A 320 2.43 -23.34 14.77
CA TYR A 320 2.36 -22.32 13.70
C TYR A 320 1.55 -21.09 14.15
N GLN A 321 0.41 -21.29 14.81
CA GLN A 321 -0.38 -20.21 15.40
C GLN A 321 0.42 -19.40 16.43
N ALA A 322 1.13 -20.05 17.36
CA ALA A 322 1.97 -19.36 18.34
C ALA A 322 3.06 -18.47 17.72
N LYS A 323 3.55 -18.83 16.51
CA LYS A 323 4.48 -18.00 15.74
C LYS A 323 3.80 -16.85 15.00
N ALA A 324 2.61 -17.09 14.42
CA ALA A 324 1.78 -16.02 13.85
C ALA A 324 1.45 -14.95 14.90
N GLU A 325 1.02 -15.38 16.09
CA GLU A 325 0.68 -14.47 17.18
C GLU A 325 1.90 -13.69 17.69
N PHE A 326 3.10 -14.31 17.75
CA PHE A 326 4.36 -13.59 18.03
C PHE A 326 4.59 -12.44 17.03
N PHE A 327 4.51 -12.70 15.73
CA PHE A 327 4.74 -11.68 14.69
C PHE A 327 3.70 -10.55 14.79
N LEU A 328 2.42 -10.89 14.89
CA LEU A 328 1.33 -9.91 14.97
C LEU A 328 1.45 -9.03 16.22
N CYS A 329 1.77 -9.63 17.37
CA CYS A 329 2.04 -8.90 18.61
C CYS A 329 3.29 -8.01 18.52
N ALA A 330 4.31 -8.43 17.75
CA ALA A 330 5.51 -7.63 17.51
C ALA A 330 5.22 -6.40 16.64
N CYS A 331 4.33 -6.50 15.63
CA CYS A 331 3.84 -5.34 14.90
C CYS A 331 3.09 -4.37 15.84
N LEU A 332 2.15 -4.91 16.63
CA LEU A 332 1.25 -4.19 17.54
C LEU A 332 1.92 -3.61 18.80
N GLN A 333 3.24 -3.67 18.89
CA GLN A 333 4.05 -3.19 20.02
C GLN A 333 3.75 -3.86 21.37
N LYS A 334 3.29 -5.11 21.36
CA LYS A 334 2.78 -5.83 22.55
C LYS A 334 3.52 -7.15 22.86
N ASN A 335 4.71 -7.34 22.30
CA ASN A 335 5.46 -8.60 22.38
C ASN A 335 6.51 -8.62 23.50
N GLY A 336 6.25 -7.95 24.64
CA GLY A 336 7.15 -7.94 25.80
C GLY A 336 8.50 -7.27 25.52
N GLY A 337 8.55 -6.36 24.54
CA GLY A 337 9.77 -5.71 24.04
C GLY A 337 10.38 -6.37 22.80
N HIS A 338 9.94 -7.56 22.38
CA HIS A 338 10.35 -8.21 21.13
C HIS A 338 9.56 -7.70 19.92
N ASN A 339 9.49 -6.38 19.77
CA ASN A 339 8.65 -5.70 18.79
C ASN A 339 9.40 -5.41 17.47
N MET A 340 8.67 -5.20 16.38
CA MET A 340 9.19 -4.47 15.22
C MET A 340 9.46 -3.01 15.62
N LYS A 341 10.43 -2.34 14.98
CA LYS A 341 10.65 -0.90 15.24
C LYS A 341 9.46 -0.08 14.72
N LEU A 342 9.22 1.08 15.33
CA LEU A 342 8.41 2.14 14.75
C LEU A 342 9.28 3.37 14.47
N THR A 343 8.98 4.10 13.39
CA THR A 343 9.45 5.48 13.23
C THR A 343 8.81 6.40 14.28
N PRO A 344 9.36 7.59 14.56
CA PRO A 344 8.70 8.61 15.40
C PRO A 344 7.27 8.96 14.98
N GLY A 345 6.94 8.86 13.69
CA GLY A 345 5.61 9.03 13.12
C GLY A 345 4.69 7.80 13.17
N GLY A 346 5.16 6.66 13.67
CA GLY A 346 4.36 5.45 13.91
C GLY A 346 4.27 4.47 12.74
N LEU A 347 5.16 4.55 11.75
CA LEU A 347 5.29 3.56 10.67
C LEU A 347 6.10 2.35 11.15
N LEU A 348 5.67 1.12 10.84
CA LEU A 348 6.49 -0.09 10.99
C LEU A 348 7.79 0.05 10.19
N HIS A 349 8.93 -0.26 10.82
CA HIS A 349 10.23 -0.13 10.18
C HIS A 349 11.09 -1.39 10.38
N ALA A 350 11.39 -2.07 9.27
CA ALA A 350 12.19 -3.30 9.23
C ALA A 350 13.59 -3.04 8.65
N ASP A 351 13.64 -2.47 7.44
CA ASP A 351 14.87 -2.15 6.69
C ASP A 351 14.87 -0.69 6.22
N GLU A 352 16.01 -0.18 5.76
CA GLU A 352 16.17 1.19 5.22
C GLU A 352 15.93 1.25 3.70
N TRP A 353 16.04 0.14 2.96
CA TRP A 353 15.70 0.07 1.52
C TRP A 353 14.29 -0.48 1.32
N ASN A 354 13.41 0.35 0.74
CA ASN A 354 12.03 -0.02 0.40
C ASN A 354 11.29 -0.65 1.60
N ASN A 355 11.32 0.07 2.73
CA ASN A 355 10.65 -0.33 3.96
C ASN A 355 9.13 -0.57 3.75
N MET A 356 8.51 0.15 2.80
CA MET A 356 7.10 0.01 2.48
C MET A 356 6.68 -1.40 2.03
N GLN A 357 7.61 -2.26 1.58
CA GLN A 357 7.28 -3.68 1.34
C GLN A 357 6.89 -4.41 2.64
N TYR A 358 7.66 -4.20 3.71
CA TYR A 358 7.44 -4.81 5.03
C TYR A 358 6.26 -4.17 5.76
N VAL A 359 6.05 -2.86 5.61
CA VAL A 359 4.84 -2.17 6.07
C VAL A 359 3.61 -2.82 5.44
N SER A 360 3.61 -2.96 4.11
CA SER A 360 2.47 -3.45 3.35
C SER A 360 2.13 -4.90 3.67
N SER A 361 3.15 -5.76 3.73
CA SER A 361 2.99 -7.19 4.04
C SER A 361 2.52 -7.42 5.50
N ALA A 362 3.11 -6.73 6.48
CA ALA A 362 2.69 -6.82 7.88
C ALA A 362 1.26 -6.26 8.09
N THR A 363 0.93 -5.13 7.45
CA THR A 363 -0.41 -4.52 7.50
C THR A 363 -1.47 -5.44 6.90
N PHE A 364 -1.14 -6.16 5.82
CA PHE A 364 -2.00 -7.17 5.23
C PHE A 364 -2.26 -8.34 6.20
N LEU A 365 -1.19 -8.93 6.79
CA LEU A 365 -1.34 -10.04 7.75
C LEU A 365 -2.14 -9.64 9.00
N LEU A 366 -1.97 -8.40 9.49
CA LEU A 366 -2.77 -7.84 10.58
C LEU A 366 -4.26 -7.76 10.24
N ALA A 367 -4.62 -7.35 9.02
CA ALA A 367 -6.01 -7.29 8.58
C ALA A 367 -6.62 -8.70 8.45
N VAL A 368 -5.91 -9.62 7.78
CA VAL A 368 -6.37 -11.01 7.57
C VAL A 368 -6.58 -11.75 8.89
N TYR A 369 -5.61 -11.70 9.81
CA TYR A 369 -5.74 -12.41 11.10
C TYR A 369 -6.81 -11.77 12.01
N ALA A 370 -7.05 -10.47 11.90
CA ALA A 370 -8.16 -9.82 12.60
C ALA A 370 -9.51 -10.39 12.16
N ASP A 371 -9.72 -10.59 10.85
CA ASP A 371 -10.97 -11.17 10.34
C ASP A 371 -11.11 -12.67 10.70
N TYR A 372 -10.01 -13.44 10.72
CA TYR A 372 -10.01 -14.81 11.23
C TYR A 372 -10.43 -14.89 12.71
N LEU A 373 -9.91 -13.98 13.54
CA LEU A 373 -10.31 -13.86 14.95
C LEU A 373 -11.76 -13.37 15.10
N ALA A 374 -12.22 -12.44 14.26
CA ALA A 374 -13.60 -11.96 14.28
C ALA A 374 -14.59 -13.08 13.92
N ALA A 375 -14.28 -13.89 12.91
CA ALA A 375 -15.08 -15.04 12.50
C ALA A 375 -15.14 -16.13 13.59
N SER A 376 -13.99 -16.46 14.20
CA SER A 376 -13.89 -17.44 15.29
C SER A 376 -14.33 -16.90 16.67
N ARG A 377 -14.61 -15.59 16.79
CA ARG A 377 -14.93 -14.86 18.03
C ARG A 377 -13.79 -14.87 19.06
N GLY A 378 -12.54 -14.97 18.59
CA GLY A 378 -11.33 -14.93 19.39
C GLY A 378 -10.78 -13.51 19.61
N ALA A 379 -9.64 -13.46 20.30
CA ALA A 379 -8.79 -12.29 20.46
C ALA A 379 -7.32 -12.73 20.39
N LEU A 380 -6.43 -11.85 19.93
CA LEU A 380 -5.00 -12.11 19.83
C LEU A 380 -4.35 -12.06 21.23
N ARG A 381 -3.50 -13.02 21.57
CA ARG A 381 -2.90 -13.14 22.90
C ARG A 381 -1.45 -12.69 22.95
N CYS A 382 -1.26 -11.40 23.17
CA CYS A 382 0.06 -10.81 23.31
C CYS A 382 0.59 -10.86 24.76
N PRO A 383 1.92 -10.94 24.97
CA PRO A 383 2.56 -10.77 26.28
C PRO A 383 2.08 -9.52 27.04
N ASP A 384 1.92 -8.39 26.34
CA ASP A 384 1.44 -7.13 26.92
C ASP A 384 -0.11 -6.99 26.88
N GLY A 385 -0.81 -8.12 27.01
CA GLY A 385 -2.27 -8.23 27.13
C GLY A 385 -3.02 -8.55 25.83
N GLU A 386 -4.20 -9.17 25.97
CA GLU A 386 -5.07 -9.53 24.83
C GLU A 386 -5.46 -8.32 23.97
N VAL A 387 -5.69 -8.55 22.67
CA VAL A 387 -6.00 -7.54 21.66
C VAL A 387 -7.21 -7.98 20.85
N ALA A 388 -8.25 -7.16 20.81
CA ALA A 388 -9.45 -7.47 20.02
C ALA A 388 -9.22 -7.23 18.50
N PRO A 389 -9.97 -7.92 17.60
CA PRO A 389 -9.86 -7.73 16.16
C PRO A 389 -9.95 -6.27 15.68
N GLY A 390 -10.89 -5.50 16.26
CA GLY A 390 -11.05 -4.06 15.94
C GLY A 390 -9.90 -3.17 16.42
N GLU A 391 -8.94 -3.67 17.20
CA GLU A 391 -7.70 -2.96 17.51
C GLU A 391 -6.63 -3.26 16.47
N MET A 392 -6.54 -4.51 16.02
CA MET A 392 -5.67 -4.93 14.91
C MET A 392 -6.03 -4.18 13.63
N VAL A 393 -7.33 -4.09 13.28
CA VAL A 393 -7.82 -3.30 12.13
C VAL A 393 -7.53 -1.81 12.31
N ARG A 394 -7.61 -1.24 13.53
CA ARG A 394 -7.24 0.17 13.77
C ARG A 394 -5.74 0.42 13.58
N PHE A 395 -4.87 -0.52 13.96
CA PHE A 395 -3.43 -0.40 13.71
C PHE A 395 -3.09 -0.62 12.23
N ALA A 396 -3.72 -1.59 11.55
CA ALA A 396 -3.58 -1.75 10.10
C ALA A 396 -4.05 -0.48 9.35
N ARG A 397 -5.15 0.14 9.81
CA ARG A 397 -5.62 1.43 9.29
C ARG A 397 -4.63 2.56 9.56
N SER A 398 -3.89 2.57 10.69
CA SER A 398 -2.88 3.62 10.92
C SER A 398 -1.68 3.51 9.97
N GLN A 399 -1.29 2.30 9.57
CA GLN A 399 -0.25 2.10 8.56
C GLN A 399 -0.74 2.53 7.17
N ALA A 400 -1.96 2.15 6.78
CA ALA A 400 -2.58 2.57 5.52
C ALA A 400 -2.79 4.10 5.46
N ASP A 401 -3.27 4.70 6.56
CA ASP A 401 -3.36 6.16 6.73
C ASP A 401 -1.99 6.83 6.54
N TYR A 402 -0.92 6.28 7.13
CA TYR A 402 0.44 6.81 7.01
C TYR A 402 0.90 6.80 5.54
N VAL A 403 0.67 5.70 4.81
CA VAL A 403 0.95 5.60 3.37
C VAL A 403 0.18 6.65 2.57
N LEU A 404 -1.09 6.92 2.91
CA LEU A 404 -1.94 7.88 2.17
C LEU A 404 -1.79 9.35 2.64
N GLY A 405 -0.97 9.62 3.66
CA GLY A 405 -0.52 10.98 4.01
C GLY A 405 -0.60 11.38 5.49
N LYS A 406 -1.05 10.52 6.40
CA LYS A 406 -1.13 10.77 7.85
C LYS A 406 0.21 10.54 8.55
N ASN A 407 1.24 11.17 8.04
CA ASN A 407 2.63 11.07 8.50
C ASN A 407 3.20 12.46 8.83
N PRO A 408 4.40 12.57 9.46
CA PRO A 408 4.99 13.86 9.83
C PRO A 408 5.19 14.85 8.67
N ARG A 409 5.28 14.36 7.43
CA ARG A 409 5.41 15.19 6.21
C ARG A 409 4.07 15.64 5.62
N GLY A 410 2.97 14.97 5.97
CA GLY A 410 1.65 15.20 5.38
C GLY A 410 1.57 14.80 3.90
N MET A 411 2.39 13.83 3.45
CA MET A 411 2.66 13.49 2.06
C MET A 411 2.22 12.06 1.77
N SER A 412 1.38 11.82 0.75
CA SER A 412 1.02 10.45 0.34
C SER A 412 2.23 9.79 -0.31
N TYR A 413 2.66 8.63 0.20
CA TYR A 413 3.68 7.78 -0.44
C TYR A 413 3.10 6.96 -1.60
N MET A 414 1.76 6.93 -1.76
CA MET A 414 1.12 6.51 -3.01
C MET A 414 1.15 7.66 -4.03
N VAL A 415 1.80 7.44 -5.17
CA VAL A 415 1.91 8.35 -6.30
C VAL A 415 0.54 8.59 -6.94
N GLY A 416 0.22 9.84 -7.23
CA GLY A 416 -1.07 10.23 -7.81
C GLY A 416 -2.26 10.05 -6.87
N TYR A 417 -2.03 10.01 -5.55
CA TYR A 417 -3.06 10.01 -4.51
C TYR A 417 -2.97 11.27 -3.64
N GLY A 418 -4.12 11.89 -3.35
CA GLY A 418 -4.17 13.20 -2.70
C GLY A 418 -3.60 14.31 -3.57
N SER A 419 -3.24 15.44 -2.95
CA SER A 419 -2.68 16.62 -3.63
C SER A 419 -1.19 16.86 -3.34
N TYR A 420 -0.52 15.92 -2.67
CA TYR A 420 0.91 16.00 -2.34
C TYR A 420 1.47 14.58 -2.18
N PHE A 421 2.24 14.16 -3.18
CA PHE A 421 2.81 12.82 -3.37
C PHE A 421 4.14 12.91 -4.13
N PRO A 422 5.00 11.87 -4.14
CA PRO A 422 6.27 11.86 -4.87
C PRO A 422 6.13 12.18 -6.37
N THR A 423 6.99 13.06 -6.85
CA THR A 423 7.01 13.54 -8.25
C THR A 423 8.30 13.22 -8.99
N HIS A 424 9.28 12.61 -8.32
CA HIS A 424 10.57 12.19 -8.88
C HIS A 424 10.82 10.71 -8.55
N VAL A 425 9.89 9.86 -8.99
CA VAL A 425 9.87 8.41 -8.75
C VAL A 425 11.00 7.74 -9.50
N HIS A 426 11.71 6.81 -8.87
CA HIS A 426 12.73 5.99 -9.54
C HIS A 426 12.05 4.96 -10.45
N HIS A 427 11.57 5.42 -11.62
CA HIS A 427 10.90 4.57 -12.60
C HIS A 427 11.11 5.11 -14.02
N ARG A 428 11.73 4.29 -14.89
CA ARG A 428 12.08 4.64 -16.27
C ARG A 428 10.87 5.11 -17.08
N GLY A 429 9.79 4.34 -17.07
CA GLY A 429 8.56 4.67 -17.78
C GLY A 429 7.80 5.89 -17.24
N ALA A 430 8.09 6.35 -16.02
CA ALA A 430 7.45 7.54 -15.44
C ALA A 430 8.21 8.80 -15.84
N SER A 431 9.53 8.75 -15.65
CA SER A 431 10.47 9.85 -15.83
C SER A 431 10.74 10.27 -17.28
N ILE A 432 10.49 9.38 -18.24
CA ILE A 432 10.73 9.62 -19.67
C ILE A 432 9.41 9.91 -20.40
N PRO A 433 9.29 10.97 -21.23
CA PRO A 433 8.07 11.24 -22.00
C PRO A 433 7.66 10.04 -22.85
N SER A 434 6.39 9.61 -22.75
CA SER A 434 5.90 8.41 -23.44
C SER A 434 6.10 8.42 -24.96
N VAL A 435 6.12 7.25 -25.59
CA VAL A 435 6.19 7.10 -27.06
C VAL A 435 5.08 7.87 -27.79
N HIS A 436 3.92 8.05 -27.15
CA HIS A 436 2.78 8.81 -27.72
C HIS A 436 2.93 10.33 -27.57
N ALA A 437 3.75 10.81 -26.63
CA ALA A 437 4.09 12.22 -26.47
C ALA A 437 5.38 12.60 -27.23
N MET A 438 6.27 11.64 -27.47
CA MET A 438 7.57 11.83 -28.11
C MET A 438 7.96 10.55 -28.88
N ASP A 439 7.65 10.53 -30.18
CA ASP A 439 7.88 9.39 -31.09
C ASP A 439 9.37 9.06 -31.33
N SER A 440 10.28 10.02 -31.07
CA SER A 440 11.72 9.75 -31.13
C SER A 440 12.17 8.81 -30.01
N ARG A 441 12.83 7.71 -30.39
CA ARG A 441 13.49 6.75 -29.47
C ARG A 441 14.44 7.46 -28.49
N VAL A 442 14.38 7.07 -27.21
CA VAL A 442 15.36 7.44 -26.18
C VAL A 442 16.41 6.32 -26.07
N GLY A 443 17.68 6.66 -26.30
CA GLY A 443 18.77 5.71 -26.12
C GLY A 443 19.13 5.49 -24.65
N CYS A 444 19.63 4.28 -24.35
CA CYS A 444 20.23 3.84 -23.08
C CYS A 444 20.88 4.96 -22.24
N MET A 445 21.84 5.72 -22.80
CA MET A 445 22.52 6.82 -22.10
C MET A 445 21.80 8.17 -22.21
N ASP A 446 21.09 8.44 -23.32
CA ASP A 446 20.36 9.71 -23.52
C ASP A 446 19.37 9.96 -22.38
N GLY A 447 18.73 8.91 -21.86
CA GLY A 447 17.78 9.08 -20.77
C GLY A 447 18.43 9.28 -19.40
N PHE A 448 19.68 8.86 -19.19
CA PHE A 448 20.44 9.25 -18.00
C PHE A 448 20.76 10.74 -18.01
N ASP A 449 21.23 11.25 -19.16
CA ASP A 449 21.59 12.65 -19.34
C ASP A 449 20.36 13.59 -19.30
N ARG A 450 19.22 13.16 -19.83
CA ARG A 450 18.03 14.02 -20.04
C ARG A 450 16.91 13.84 -19.01
N TYR A 451 16.71 12.63 -18.47
CA TYR A 451 15.50 12.29 -17.71
C TYR A 451 15.80 11.83 -16.28
N TYR A 452 16.74 10.89 -16.09
CA TYR A 452 17.13 10.40 -14.75
C TYR A 452 17.53 11.57 -13.83
N ASN A 453 18.55 12.33 -14.25
CA ASN A 453 19.09 13.48 -13.51
C ASN A 453 18.19 14.74 -13.58
N SER A 454 17.04 14.68 -14.27
CA SER A 454 16.16 15.84 -14.43
C SER A 454 15.57 16.30 -13.10
N LYS A 455 15.63 17.61 -12.83
CA LYS A 455 14.94 18.22 -11.68
C LYS A 455 13.48 18.57 -11.98
N GLY A 456 13.01 18.34 -13.20
CA GLY A 456 11.58 18.28 -13.50
C GLY A 456 10.91 17.05 -12.90
N ALA A 457 9.64 17.20 -12.54
CA ALA A 457 8.77 16.09 -12.17
C ALA A 457 8.61 15.09 -13.33
N ASP A 458 8.22 13.86 -13.01
CA ASP A 458 7.97 12.81 -13.98
C ASP A 458 6.85 13.19 -14.97
N PRO A 459 7.08 13.14 -16.30
CA PRO A 459 6.08 13.50 -17.30
C PRO A 459 4.89 12.53 -17.36
N ASN A 460 5.04 11.28 -16.91
CA ASN A 460 3.94 10.32 -16.82
C ASN A 460 3.69 9.95 -15.35
N VAL A 461 2.52 10.29 -14.80
CA VAL A 461 2.18 9.96 -13.41
C VAL A 461 1.92 8.46 -13.27
N LEU A 462 2.74 7.80 -12.42
CA LEU A 462 2.66 6.38 -12.10
C LEU A 462 1.60 6.13 -11.01
N HIS A 463 0.32 6.36 -11.35
CA HIS A 463 -0.79 6.27 -10.40
C HIS A 463 -0.80 4.94 -9.64
N GLY A 464 -0.77 5.03 -8.30
CA GLY A 464 -0.89 3.89 -7.40
C GLY A 464 0.41 3.23 -6.97
N ALA A 465 1.55 3.59 -7.56
CA ALA A 465 2.85 3.17 -7.06
C ALA A 465 3.03 3.64 -5.61
N VAL A 466 3.34 2.73 -4.70
CA VAL A 466 3.79 3.03 -3.35
C VAL A 466 5.31 2.98 -3.36
N VAL A 467 5.94 4.14 -3.25
CA VAL A 467 7.41 4.23 -3.22
C VAL A 467 7.96 3.63 -1.92
N GLY A 468 9.23 3.23 -1.93
CA GLY A 468 9.92 2.59 -0.80
C GLY A 468 9.78 3.26 0.57
N GLY A 469 9.51 4.58 0.60
CA GLY A 469 9.04 5.30 1.78
C GLY A 469 10.17 6.00 2.54
N PRO A 470 9.90 6.45 3.78
CA PRO A 470 10.87 7.19 4.58
C PRO A 470 11.86 6.28 5.31
N ASP A 471 12.97 6.88 5.73
CA ASP A 471 13.94 6.30 6.66
C ASP A 471 13.36 6.11 8.09
N ALA A 472 14.15 5.49 8.97
CA ALA A 472 13.82 5.26 10.37
C ALA A 472 13.39 6.50 11.20
N ALA A 473 13.61 7.72 10.70
CA ALA A 473 13.30 8.99 11.35
C ALA A 473 12.20 9.80 10.64
N ASP A 474 11.39 9.15 9.79
CA ASP A 474 10.35 9.76 8.94
C ASP A 474 10.92 10.73 7.86
N GLY A 475 12.23 10.67 7.60
CA GLY A 475 12.89 11.43 6.56
C GLY A 475 12.63 10.83 5.17
N PHE A 476 12.29 11.69 4.20
CA PHE A 476 12.07 11.29 2.81
C PHE A 476 12.60 12.37 1.86
N VAL A 477 13.25 11.94 0.79
CA VAL A 477 13.74 12.82 -0.29
C VAL A 477 13.15 12.36 -1.62
N ASP A 478 12.26 13.20 -2.18
CA ASP A 478 11.69 13.06 -3.53
C ASP A 478 12.76 13.44 -4.57
N ASP A 479 13.67 12.50 -4.83
CA ASP A 479 14.67 12.61 -5.89
C ASP A 479 14.83 11.24 -6.58
N ARG A 480 14.86 11.25 -7.90
CA ARG A 480 14.90 10.05 -8.75
C ARG A 480 16.17 9.21 -8.57
N CYS A 481 17.24 9.82 -8.03
CA CYS A 481 18.46 9.12 -7.67
C CYS A 481 18.36 8.36 -6.33
N ASN A 482 17.32 8.61 -5.51
CA ASN A 482 17.13 8.03 -4.18
C ASN A 482 16.30 6.73 -4.24
N TYR A 483 16.77 5.74 -5.00
CA TYR A 483 16.03 4.49 -5.26
C TYR A 483 15.59 3.78 -3.96
N GLN A 484 16.39 3.83 -2.90
CA GLN A 484 16.05 3.24 -1.59
C GLN A 484 14.69 3.71 -1.03
N GLN A 485 14.29 4.95 -1.32
CA GLN A 485 13.05 5.57 -0.85
C GLN A 485 12.03 5.84 -1.97
N ALA A 486 12.50 6.20 -3.16
CA ALA A 486 11.68 6.70 -4.28
C ALA A 486 11.31 5.62 -5.31
N GLU A 487 11.75 4.38 -5.13
CA GLU A 487 11.45 3.25 -6.03
C GLU A 487 10.22 2.44 -5.55
N PRO A 488 9.24 2.15 -6.44
CA PRO A 488 8.12 1.26 -6.17
C PRO A 488 8.33 -0.14 -6.78
N THR A 489 8.01 -1.20 -6.05
CA THR A 489 8.15 -2.60 -6.50
C THR A 489 6.82 -3.35 -6.51
N LEU A 490 6.70 -4.39 -7.37
CA LEU A 490 5.57 -5.33 -7.33
C LEU A 490 5.34 -5.92 -5.92
N ALA A 491 6.42 -6.28 -5.24
CA ALA A 491 6.38 -6.88 -3.90
C ALA A 491 5.81 -5.94 -2.84
N GLY A 492 6.11 -4.63 -2.89
CA GLY A 492 5.51 -3.66 -1.98
C GLY A 492 4.07 -3.30 -2.31
N ASN A 493 3.75 -3.20 -3.60
CA ASN A 493 2.41 -2.80 -4.04
C ASN A 493 1.34 -3.91 -3.91
N ALA A 494 1.69 -5.20 -4.00
CA ALA A 494 0.70 -6.27 -4.00
C ALA A 494 -0.08 -6.43 -2.67
N PRO A 495 0.55 -6.49 -1.48
CA PRO A 495 -0.19 -6.67 -0.23
C PRO A 495 -1.10 -5.47 0.10
N ILE A 496 -0.63 -4.24 -0.16
CA ILE A 496 -1.38 -3.03 0.21
C ILE A 496 -2.65 -2.84 -0.65
N CYS A 497 -2.70 -3.39 -1.88
CA CYS A 497 -3.95 -3.44 -2.64
C CYS A 497 -5.07 -4.16 -1.87
N GLY A 498 -4.75 -5.28 -1.19
CA GLY A 498 -5.69 -6.01 -0.33
C GLY A 498 -6.12 -5.19 0.89
N VAL A 499 -5.17 -4.51 1.54
CA VAL A 499 -5.43 -3.61 2.68
C VAL A 499 -6.39 -2.48 2.29
N PHE A 500 -6.16 -1.81 1.15
CA PHE A 500 -7.04 -0.73 0.69
C PHE A 500 -8.44 -1.23 0.32
N ALA A 501 -8.57 -2.43 -0.27
CA ALA A 501 -9.87 -3.06 -0.46
C ALA A 501 -10.56 -3.29 0.90
N ARG A 502 -9.89 -3.96 1.85
CA ARG A 502 -10.45 -4.29 3.17
C ARG A 502 -10.88 -3.07 3.99
N LEU A 503 -10.20 -1.94 3.83
CA LEU A 503 -10.56 -0.68 4.50
C LEU A 503 -11.63 0.13 3.76
N ALA A 504 -11.93 -0.17 2.48
CA ALA A 504 -12.93 0.56 1.71
C ALA A 504 -14.39 0.28 2.12
N SER A 505 -14.66 -0.82 2.82
CA SER A 505 -15.98 -1.16 3.38
C SER A 505 -16.21 -0.65 4.80
N GLU A 506 -15.16 -0.18 5.47
CA GLU A 506 -15.20 0.24 6.87
C GLU A 506 -15.95 1.57 7.05
N PRO A 507 -16.82 1.71 8.06
CA PRO A 507 -17.30 3.01 8.50
C PRO A 507 -16.14 3.96 8.87
N ALA A 508 -16.35 5.24 8.62
CA ALA A 508 -15.52 6.29 9.21
C ALA A 508 -15.86 6.38 10.72
N ASP A 509 -14.93 5.92 11.57
CA ASP A 509 -15.21 5.69 12.98
C ASP A 509 -15.59 6.98 13.74
N ALA A 510 -16.71 6.94 14.45
CA ALA A 510 -17.33 8.12 15.08
C ALA A 510 -16.81 8.40 16.51
N SER A 511 -15.58 7.98 16.83
CA SER A 511 -15.13 7.76 18.21
C SER A 511 -14.31 8.87 18.86
N ASP A 512 -13.83 9.88 18.13
CA ASP A 512 -12.88 10.89 18.66
C ASP A 512 -13.55 12.23 18.99
N ASN A 513 -14.42 12.21 20.00
CA ASN A 513 -15.34 13.30 20.32
C ASN A 513 -14.79 14.23 21.43
N ARG A 514 -13.86 15.13 21.07
CA ARG A 514 -13.50 16.28 21.91
C ARG A 514 -13.40 17.58 21.07
N PRO A 515 -14.04 18.68 21.50
CA PRO A 515 -14.16 19.88 20.66
C PRO A 515 -12.90 20.76 20.72
N ALA A 516 -12.26 20.97 19.56
CA ALA A 516 -11.32 22.06 19.31
C ALA A 516 -12.05 23.24 18.63
N PRO A 517 -11.73 24.51 18.96
CA PRO A 517 -12.46 25.66 18.43
C PRO A 517 -12.02 26.02 17.00
N SER A 518 -12.99 26.19 16.09
CA SER A 518 -12.76 26.76 14.75
C SER A 518 -13.18 28.24 14.70
N SER A 519 -12.44 29.05 13.94
CA SER A 519 -12.67 30.49 13.79
C SER A 519 -12.97 30.86 12.33
N HIS A 520 -14.25 30.87 11.98
CA HIS A 520 -14.70 31.32 10.67
C HIS A 520 -14.59 32.85 10.56
N SER A 521 -13.74 33.33 9.64
CA SER A 521 -13.70 34.75 9.28
C SER A 521 -14.66 34.99 8.11
N PRO A 522 -15.70 35.84 8.24
CA PRO A 522 -16.64 36.09 7.15
C PRO A 522 -15.92 36.82 5.98
N PRO A 523 -16.36 36.61 4.72
CA PRO A 523 -15.68 37.15 3.55
C PRO A 523 -15.64 38.68 3.58
N SER A 524 -14.45 39.25 3.38
CA SER A 524 -14.28 40.68 3.19
C SER A 524 -14.88 41.08 1.83
N LYS A 525 -15.82 42.03 1.84
CA LYS A 525 -16.46 42.56 0.62
C LYS A 525 -15.39 43.14 -0.31
N GLY A 526 -15.12 42.46 -1.42
CA GLY A 526 -14.14 42.87 -2.44
C GLY A 526 -12.91 41.96 -2.56
N SER A 527 -12.75 40.91 -1.74
CA SER A 527 -11.73 39.88 -1.98
C SER A 527 -12.10 39.01 -3.20
N PRO A 528 -11.16 38.71 -4.12
CA PRO A 528 -11.37 37.72 -5.19
C PRO A 528 -11.26 36.27 -4.70
N LEU A 529 -10.85 36.07 -3.44
CA LEU A 529 -10.72 34.77 -2.79
C LEU A 529 -11.57 34.67 -1.53
N GLU A 530 -12.15 33.50 -1.33
CA GLU A 530 -12.66 33.01 -0.05
C GLU A 530 -11.59 32.13 0.62
N PHE A 531 -11.35 32.33 1.92
CA PHE A 531 -10.36 31.56 2.70
C PHE A 531 -11.06 30.75 3.80
N VAL A 532 -10.98 29.43 3.72
CA VAL A 532 -11.49 28.51 4.76
C VAL A 532 -10.31 27.99 5.58
N HIS A 533 -10.28 28.33 6.86
CA HIS A 533 -9.21 27.94 7.79
C HIS A 533 -9.65 26.73 8.64
N THR A 534 -8.83 25.68 8.67
CA THR A 534 -8.98 24.53 9.57
C THR A 534 -7.65 24.18 10.24
N VAL A 535 -7.70 23.37 11.30
CA VAL A 535 -6.53 22.68 11.88
C VAL A 535 -6.68 21.22 11.53
N SER A 536 -5.72 20.64 10.83
CA SER A 536 -5.78 19.23 10.40
C SER A 536 -5.08 18.27 11.37
N ASN A 537 -4.16 18.78 12.19
CA ASN A 537 -3.44 18.02 13.21
C ASN A 537 -2.85 18.96 14.27
N SER A 538 -2.59 18.44 15.47
CA SER A 538 -1.94 19.15 16.58
C SER A 538 -1.08 18.20 17.41
N TRP A 539 0.10 18.64 17.83
CA TRP A 539 1.02 17.84 18.64
C TRP A 539 1.85 18.71 19.59
N THR A 540 2.42 18.09 20.61
CA THR A 540 3.25 18.77 21.62
C THR A 540 4.70 18.32 21.53
N THR A 541 5.63 19.27 21.46
CA THR A 541 7.07 19.00 21.46
C THR A 541 7.75 19.95 22.44
N ASN A 542 8.55 19.40 23.38
CA ASN A 542 9.25 20.17 24.41
C ASN A 542 8.35 21.11 25.24
N GLY A 543 7.10 20.72 25.46
CA GLY A 543 6.10 21.52 26.20
C GLY A 543 5.43 22.63 25.40
N VAL A 544 5.73 22.79 24.11
CA VAL A 544 5.07 23.71 23.19
C VAL A 544 4.09 22.93 22.31
N GLU A 545 2.85 23.41 22.22
CA GLU A 545 1.82 22.87 21.32
C GLU A 545 1.95 23.52 19.93
N TYR A 546 1.93 22.69 18.89
CA TYR A 546 2.01 23.06 17.48
C TYR A 546 0.76 22.59 16.74
N TYR A 547 0.30 23.41 15.80
CA TYR A 547 -0.86 23.11 14.95
C TYR A 547 -0.45 23.10 13.47
N ARG A 548 -0.90 22.08 12.73
CA ARG A 548 -0.90 22.09 11.26
C ARG A 548 -2.19 22.76 10.78
N HIS A 549 -2.07 24.02 10.41
CA HIS A 549 -3.15 24.78 9.82
C HIS A 549 -3.26 24.46 8.32
N VAL A 550 -4.49 24.34 7.85
CA VAL A 550 -4.83 24.20 6.44
C VAL A 550 -5.74 25.37 6.06
N VAL A 551 -5.41 26.04 4.97
CA VAL A 551 -6.16 27.18 4.44
C VAL A 551 -6.50 26.89 2.99
N THR A 552 -7.77 26.57 2.74
CA THR A 552 -8.30 26.42 1.39
C THR A 552 -8.61 27.82 0.86
N ALA A 553 -7.95 28.19 -0.24
CA ALA A 553 -8.14 29.46 -0.92
C ALA A 553 -8.90 29.23 -2.23
N LYS A 554 -10.15 29.72 -2.30
CA LYS A 554 -11.08 29.47 -3.41
C LYS A 554 -11.34 30.73 -4.22
N ASN A 555 -11.25 30.64 -5.54
CA ASN A 555 -11.58 31.73 -6.46
C ASN A 555 -13.08 32.00 -6.50
N THR A 556 -13.47 33.21 -6.12
CA THR A 556 -14.86 33.69 -6.10
C THR A 556 -15.10 34.92 -7.00
N CYS A 557 -14.09 35.38 -7.75
CA CYS A 557 -14.21 36.58 -8.60
C CYS A 557 -14.88 36.35 -9.96
N GLY A 558 -15.18 35.10 -10.32
CA GLY A 558 -15.87 34.73 -11.56
C GLY A 558 -14.98 34.64 -12.81
N HIS A 559 -13.69 34.99 -12.71
CA HIS A 559 -12.72 34.94 -13.81
C HIS A 559 -11.47 34.14 -13.38
N PRO A 560 -10.73 33.50 -14.31
CA PRO A 560 -9.46 32.86 -13.98
C PRO A 560 -8.44 33.88 -13.46
N ILE A 561 -7.83 33.60 -12.31
CA ILE A 561 -6.77 34.42 -11.71
C ILE A 561 -5.42 33.94 -12.25
N THR A 562 -4.70 34.79 -12.99
CA THR A 562 -3.43 34.48 -13.67
C THR A 562 -2.19 35.01 -12.94
N TYR A 563 -2.40 35.83 -11.91
CA TYR A 563 -1.40 36.21 -10.93
C TYR A 563 -2.10 36.52 -9.61
N LEU A 564 -1.53 36.07 -8.50
CA LEU A 564 -2.03 36.32 -7.16
C LEU A 564 -0.85 36.51 -6.21
N LYS A 565 -0.95 37.56 -5.39
CA LYS A 565 -0.08 37.84 -4.26
C LYS A 565 -0.92 37.94 -2.99
N LEU A 566 -0.48 37.28 -1.93
CA LEU A 566 -1.11 37.24 -0.61
C LEU A 566 -0.22 37.93 0.43
N HIS A 567 -0.84 38.59 1.40
CA HIS A 567 -0.22 38.87 2.69
C HIS A 567 -0.55 37.73 3.67
N VAL A 568 0.43 37.29 4.44
CA VAL A 568 0.27 36.25 5.46
C VAL A 568 0.81 36.76 6.79
N MET A 569 -0.04 37.45 7.55
CA MET A 569 0.36 38.12 8.80
C MET A 569 0.36 37.15 9.98
N GLY A 570 1.41 37.19 10.79
CA GLY A 570 1.52 36.35 11.99
C GLY A 570 1.91 34.90 11.70
N LEU A 571 2.50 34.63 10.53
CA LEU A 571 3.22 33.39 10.27
C LEU A 571 4.52 33.37 11.07
N SER A 572 4.79 32.27 11.79
CA SER A 572 6.00 32.08 12.60
C SER A 572 6.74 30.76 12.34
N GLY A 573 6.18 29.88 11.50
CA GLY A 573 6.79 28.62 11.07
C GLY A 573 6.64 28.37 9.56
N PRO A 574 6.99 27.17 9.06
CA PRO A 574 7.04 26.88 7.63
C PRO A 574 5.65 26.89 6.98
N ILE A 575 5.60 27.32 5.72
CA ILE A 575 4.41 27.41 4.87
C ILE A 575 4.66 26.72 3.53
N TYR A 576 3.63 26.05 3.00
CA TYR A 576 3.64 25.19 1.83
C TYR A 576 2.42 25.50 0.94
N GLY A 577 2.52 25.24 -0.36
CA GLY A 577 1.48 25.60 -1.34
C GLY A 577 1.57 27.04 -1.87
N LEU A 578 2.59 27.80 -1.46
CA LEU A 578 2.90 29.15 -1.92
C LEU A 578 4.42 29.31 -2.08
N SER A 579 4.85 30.29 -2.89
CA SER A 579 6.24 30.75 -2.95
C SER A 579 6.41 32.08 -2.23
N ALA A 580 7.51 32.28 -1.51
CA ALA A 580 7.81 33.55 -0.84
C ALA A 580 8.18 34.63 -1.86
N ALA A 581 7.59 35.82 -1.73
CA ALA A 581 7.89 36.95 -2.61
C ALA A 581 8.88 37.94 -1.98
N LYS A 582 9.32 38.95 -2.75
CA LYS A 582 10.40 39.88 -2.34
C LYS A 582 10.01 40.86 -1.23
N GLU A 583 8.72 41.06 -0.96
CA GLU A 583 8.24 41.89 0.14
C GLU A 583 7.99 41.04 1.39
N LYS A 584 8.30 41.60 2.56
CA LYS A 584 8.12 40.91 3.84
C LYS A 584 6.65 40.49 4.03
N ASP A 585 6.45 39.29 4.57
CA ASP A 585 5.14 38.71 4.85
C ASP A 585 4.23 38.60 3.60
N THR A 586 4.82 38.54 2.39
CA THR A 586 4.11 38.32 1.12
C THR A 586 4.49 37.03 0.41
N TYR A 587 3.50 36.44 -0.26
CA TYR A 587 3.58 35.14 -0.91
C TYR A 587 2.84 35.17 -2.26
N GLU A 588 3.33 34.43 -3.25
CA GLU A 588 2.75 34.32 -4.58
C GLU A 588 2.43 32.85 -4.92
N LEU A 589 1.67 32.61 -5.98
CA LEU A 589 1.43 31.24 -6.48
C LEU A 589 2.76 30.55 -6.82
N PRO A 590 2.89 29.24 -6.58
CA PRO A 590 4.05 28.48 -7.02
C PRO A 590 4.10 28.43 -8.55
N THR A 591 5.30 28.29 -9.11
CA THR A 591 5.54 28.36 -10.57
C THR A 591 4.82 27.31 -11.41
N TRP A 592 4.32 26.23 -10.79
CA TRP A 592 3.50 25.21 -11.43
C TRP A 592 1.99 25.54 -11.48
N LEU A 593 1.50 26.50 -10.69
CA LEU A 593 0.10 26.93 -10.69
C LEU A 593 -0.06 28.25 -11.48
N THR A 594 -0.10 28.12 -12.81
CA THR A 594 -0.10 29.26 -13.75
C THR A 594 -1.43 30.00 -13.84
N SER A 595 -2.53 29.39 -13.41
CA SER A 595 -3.84 30.03 -13.25
C SER A 595 -4.71 29.29 -12.24
N LEU A 596 -5.60 30.01 -11.56
CA LEU A 596 -6.66 29.47 -10.72
C LEU A 596 -8.02 29.83 -11.32
N ALA A 597 -8.75 28.86 -11.88
CA ALA A 597 -10.02 29.04 -12.57
C ALA A 597 -11.16 29.50 -11.64
N ALA A 598 -12.24 30.02 -12.22
CA ALA A 598 -13.39 30.51 -11.45
C ALA A 598 -14.06 29.35 -10.68
N GLY A 599 -14.19 29.48 -9.35
CA GLY A 599 -14.72 28.43 -8.47
C GLY A 599 -13.69 27.36 -8.05
N GLU A 600 -12.51 27.33 -8.67
CA GLU A 600 -11.41 26.44 -8.29
C GLU A 600 -10.80 26.84 -6.94
N GLN A 601 -10.19 25.88 -6.24
CA GLN A 601 -9.57 26.07 -4.94
C GLN A 601 -8.20 25.41 -4.88
N PHE A 602 -7.27 26.05 -4.16
CA PHE A 602 -5.96 25.48 -3.85
C PHE A 602 -5.72 25.48 -2.34
N THR A 603 -4.85 24.58 -1.88
CA THR A 603 -4.62 24.33 -0.45
C THR A 603 -3.27 24.89 -0.03
N ILE A 604 -3.29 25.79 0.95
CA ILE A 604 -2.12 26.32 1.62
C ILE A 604 -2.00 25.59 2.96
N VAL A 605 -0.79 25.20 3.37
CA VAL A 605 -0.54 24.53 4.66
C VAL A 605 0.54 25.31 5.40
N TYR A 606 0.39 25.52 6.70
CA TYR A 606 1.48 26.02 7.54
C TYR A 606 1.47 25.39 8.93
N ILE A 607 2.63 25.35 9.56
CA ILE A 607 2.83 24.75 10.88
C ILE A 607 3.37 25.81 11.82
N GLN A 608 2.69 26.07 12.94
CA GLN A 608 3.21 26.93 14.00
C GLN A 608 2.57 26.63 15.36
N GLY A 609 3.22 27.10 16.44
CA GLY A 609 2.63 27.19 17.76
C GLY A 609 1.95 28.54 17.96
N GLY A 610 0.85 28.56 18.72
CA GLY A 610 0.07 29.77 19.02
C GLY A 610 -1.02 30.09 17.99
N PRO A 611 -1.45 31.37 17.87
CA PRO A 611 -2.58 31.75 17.03
C PRO A 611 -2.37 31.50 15.53
N ALA A 612 -3.46 31.24 14.82
CA ALA A 612 -3.46 31.10 13.36
C ALA A 612 -3.00 32.40 12.64
N ALA A 613 -2.18 32.24 11.59
CA ALA A 613 -1.81 33.30 10.68
C ALA A 613 -3.01 33.79 9.86
N LYS A 614 -3.01 35.08 9.48
CA LYS A 614 -4.10 35.75 8.78
C LYS A 614 -3.75 35.96 7.31
N PHE A 615 -4.61 35.49 6.42
CA PHE A 615 -4.45 35.58 4.97
C PHE A 615 -5.31 36.71 4.41
N SER A 616 -4.75 37.48 3.47
CA SER A 616 -5.47 38.46 2.67
C SER A 616 -4.83 38.62 1.29
N VAL A 617 -5.61 39.06 0.30
CA VAL A 617 -5.09 39.33 -1.05
C VAL A 617 -4.38 40.68 -1.06
N ALA A 618 -3.10 40.67 -1.43
CA ALA A 618 -2.27 41.87 -1.60
C ALA A 618 -2.46 42.48 -3.00
N SER A 619 -2.46 41.64 -4.03
CA SER A 619 -2.78 42.01 -5.42
C SER A 619 -3.11 40.77 -6.25
N TYR A 620 -3.77 40.97 -7.39
CA TYR A 620 -4.09 39.88 -8.33
C TYR A 620 -4.26 40.42 -9.75
N LYS A 621 -4.30 39.51 -10.73
CA LYS A 621 -4.72 39.76 -12.12
C LYS A 621 -5.64 38.62 -12.57
N THR A 622 -6.60 38.93 -13.42
CA THR A 622 -7.38 37.92 -14.15
C THR A 622 -6.85 37.74 -15.56
N ALA A 623 -7.28 36.66 -16.22
CA ALA A 623 -7.32 36.58 -17.69
C ALA A 623 -8.32 37.60 -18.27
#